data_AF-U1N7Z1-F1
#
_entry.id   AF-U1N7Z1-F1
#
_cell.length_a   1.000
_cell.length_b   1.000
_cell.length_c   1.000
_cell.angle_alpha   90.00
_cell.angle_beta   90.00
_cell.angle_gamma   90.00
#
_symmetry.space_group_name_H-M   'P 1'
#
loop_
_entity.id
_entity.type
_entity.pdbx_description
1 polymer ?
#
loop_
_entity_poly.entity_id
_entity_poly.type
_entity_poly.pdbx_seq_one_letter_code
_entity_poly.pdbx_strand_id
1 'polypeptide(L)'
;MGELDEEQIKSVLRYPVLMVSLWVNQRDGLNEWLDKGREGILEMATATGKTVAGIAAIAHLCGELPDHSQHQPQTDDADILVVAHSNAILSQWKRELSEKLGLPHGVLHGDAQPNDLHFSTGTVQFQTVHSLLPHYDPDLKSHYDLVIVDEVHHYSNEEGFGQAVKRPNYDAVLGLSATIGDDENDPLRKTIQNIVAPIVYTFDLEDAVEWEIIPDFEWKVHPTPLDPDEREE
;
A
#
# COMPACT_ATOMS: atom_id res chain seq x y z
N MET A 1 28.96 -12.91 28.04
CA MET A 1 27.84 -12.15 27.47
C MET A 1 28.51 -11.13 26.57
N GLY A 2 28.54 -11.40 25.26
CA GLY A 2 29.35 -10.60 24.32
C GLY A 2 28.79 -9.19 24.21
N GLU A 3 29.66 -8.18 24.27
CA GLU A 3 29.31 -6.81 23.92
C GLU A 3 28.90 -6.79 22.44
N LEU A 4 27.63 -6.44 22.18
CA LEU A 4 27.18 -6.13 20.82
C LEU A 4 27.87 -4.85 20.39
N ASP A 5 28.45 -4.84 19.18
CA ASP A 5 29.04 -3.63 18.64
C ASP A 5 27.97 -2.61 18.23
N GLU A 6 28.37 -1.35 18.00
CA GLU A 6 27.44 -0.26 17.69
C GLU A 6 26.67 -0.47 16.37
N GLU A 7 27.24 -1.19 15.39
CA GLU A 7 26.57 -1.52 14.13
C GLU A 7 25.53 -2.62 14.32
N GLN A 8 25.82 -3.64 15.13
CA GLN A 8 24.90 -4.70 15.52
C GLN A 8 23.71 -4.15 16.33
N ILE A 9 23.95 -3.16 17.20
CA ILE A 9 22.87 -2.49 17.92
C ILE A 9 21.98 -1.70 16.94
N LYS A 10 22.58 -1.01 15.96
CA LYS A 10 21.82 -0.26 14.94
C LYS A 10 21.03 -1.18 14.01
N SER A 11 21.58 -2.33 13.63
CA SER A 11 20.87 -3.29 12.78
C SER A 11 19.68 -3.90 13.50
N VAL A 12 19.84 -4.32 14.76
CA VAL A 12 18.73 -4.84 15.59
C VAL A 12 17.65 -3.79 15.81
N LEU A 13 18.01 -2.54 16.09
CA LEU A 13 17.04 -1.44 16.27
C LEU A 13 16.32 -1.04 14.98
N ARG A 14 16.84 -1.43 13.82
CA ARG A 14 16.26 -1.13 12.51
C ARG A 14 15.66 -2.36 11.85
N TYR A 15 15.50 -3.46 12.58
CA TYR A 15 14.83 -4.63 12.06
C TYR A 15 13.31 -4.39 12.01
N PRO A 16 12.65 -4.56 10.85
CA PRO A 16 11.23 -4.27 10.71
C PRO A 16 10.39 -5.37 11.38
N VAL A 17 9.69 -5.01 12.46
CA VAL A 17 8.77 -5.89 13.18
C VAL A 17 7.39 -5.27 13.11
N LEU A 18 6.40 -5.97 12.54
CA LEU A 18 5.04 -5.46 12.53
C LEU A 18 4.47 -5.45 13.97
N MET A 19 4.27 -4.26 14.51
CA MET A 19 3.86 -4.00 15.90
C MET A 19 2.33 -4.05 16.11
N VAL A 20 1.57 -4.37 15.08
CA VAL A 20 0.10 -4.46 15.11
C VAL A 20 -0.35 -5.83 14.61
N SER A 21 -1.33 -6.42 15.29
CA SER A 21 -2.01 -7.62 14.78
C SER A 21 -2.89 -7.26 13.60
N LEU A 22 -2.94 -8.15 12.60
CA LEU A 22 -3.80 -7.98 11.45
C LEU A 22 -5.25 -8.27 11.83
N TRP A 23 -6.17 -7.47 11.29
CA TRP A 23 -7.57 -7.86 11.26
C TRP A 23 -7.76 -9.06 10.33
N VAL A 24 -8.86 -9.78 10.51
CA VAL A 24 -9.16 -11.01 9.76
C VAL A 24 -9.16 -10.72 8.25
N ASN A 25 -9.81 -9.64 7.81
CA ASN A 25 -9.84 -9.23 6.40
C ASN A 25 -8.45 -8.89 5.82
N GLN A 26 -7.57 -8.27 6.62
CA GLN A 26 -6.20 -7.94 6.20
C GLN A 26 -5.34 -9.20 6.07
N ARG A 27 -5.47 -10.14 7.01
CA ARG A 27 -4.75 -11.41 6.98
C ARG A 27 -5.25 -12.29 5.84
N ASP A 28 -6.56 -12.39 5.65
CA ASP A 28 -7.16 -13.21 4.62
C ASP A 28 -6.82 -12.66 3.23
N GLY A 29 -6.86 -11.33 3.05
CA GLY A 29 -6.38 -10.68 1.84
C GLY A 29 -4.89 -10.91 1.56
N LEU A 30 -4.04 -10.82 2.58
CA LEU A 30 -2.60 -11.15 2.45
C LEU A 30 -2.39 -12.61 2.03
N ASN A 31 -3.13 -13.55 2.62
CA ASN A 31 -3.04 -14.97 2.29
C ASN A 31 -3.49 -15.25 0.85
N GLU A 32 -4.61 -14.69 0.41
CA GLU A 32 -5.06 -14.83 -0.99
C GLU A 32 -4.02 -14.26 -1.96
N TRP A 33 -3.43 -13.10 -1.66
CA TRP A 33 -2.36 -12.54 -2.48
C TRP A 33 -1.11 -13.44 -2.52
N LEU A 34 -0.72 -14.05 -1.39
CA LEU A 34 0.38 -15.02 -1.35
C LEU A 34 0.06 -16.27 -2.19
N ASP A 35 -1.16 -16.81 -2.08
CA ASP A 35 -1.63 -17.99 -2.80
C ASP A 35 -1.73 -17.75 -4.32
N LYS A 36 -1.94 -16.49 -4.73
CA LYS A 36 -1.90 -16.05 -6.14
C LYS A 36 -0.50 -15.70 -6.63
N GLY A 37 0.54 -16.04 -5.88
CA GLY A 37 1.93 -15.87 -6.30
C GLY A 37 2.47 -14.45 -6.10
N ARG A 38 1.86 -13.65 -5.21
CA ARG A 38 2.24 -12.27 -4.88
C ARG A 38 1.97 -11.27 -6.01
N GLU A 39 0.95 -11.55 -6.82
CA GLU A 39 0.46 -10.67 -7.88
C GLU A 39 -1.06 -10.54 -7.74
N GLY A 40 -1.54 -9.35 -7.37
CA GLY A 40 -2.97 -9.14 -7.21
C GLY A 40 -3.36 -7.82 -6.57
N ILE A 41 -4.65 -7.51 -6.66
CA ILE A 41 -5.30 -6.35 -6.02
C ILE A 41 -6.15 -6.82 -4.84
N LEU A 42 -5.99 -6.15 -3.70
CA LEU A 42 -6.90 -6.21 -2.56
C LEU A 42 -7.89 -5.04 -2.66
N GLU A 43 -9.13 -5.37 -3.00
CA GLU A 43 -10.25 -4.43 -3.01
C GLU A 43 -10.89 -4.44 -1.62
N MET A 44 -10.61 -3.43 -0.80
CA MET A 44 -11.13 -3.37 0.57
C MET A 44 -11.78 -2.01 0.82
N ALA A 45 -12.95 -2.00 1.46
CA ALA A 45 -13.66 -0.77 1.80
C ALA A 45 -12.76 0.24 2.54
N THR A 46 -13.07 1.52 2.40
CA THR A 46 -12.33 2.57 3.11
C THR A 46 -12.44 2.36 4.62
N ALA A 47 -11.38 2.73 5.36
CA ALA A 47 -11.27 2.52 6.81
C ALA A 47 -11.21 1.05 7.29
N THR A 48 -11.03 0.07 6.40
CA THR A 48 -10.81 -1.35 6.78
C THR A 48 -9.33 -1.76 6.92
N GLY A 49 -8.42 -0.79 6.81
CA GLY A 49 -6.98 -0.95 7.06
C GLY A 49 -6.15 -1.48 5.89
N LYS A 50 -6.46 -1.07 4.65
CA LYS A 50 -5.66 -1.37 3.43
C LYS A 50 -4.16 -1.15 3.59
N THR A 51 -3.78 0.00 4.16
CA THR A 51 -2.37 0.34 4.39
C THR A 51 -1.69 -0.67 5.30
N VAL A 52 -2.39 -1.19 6.32
CA VAL A 52 -1.86 -2.24 7.20
C VAL A 52 -1.62 -3.54 6.43
N ALA A 53 -2.51 -3.92 5.51
CA ALA A 53 -2.30 -5.09 4.65
C ALA A 53 -1.04 -4.94 3.78
N GLY A 54 -0.80 -3.76 3.19
CA GLY A 54 0.42 -3.53 2.43
C GLY A 54 1.70 -3.50 3.28
N ILE A 55 1.65 -2.94 4.49
CA ILE A 55 2.77 -3.00 5.44
C ILE A 55 3.01 -4.45 5.88
N ALA A 56 1.96 -5.27 6.01
CA ALA A 56 2.08 -6.69 6.29
C ALA A 56 2.77 -7.45 5.17
N ALA A 57 2.51 -7.11 3.90
CA ALA A 57 3.23 -7.66 2.77
C ALA A 57 4.73 -7.32 2.80
N ILE A 58 5.08 -6.09 3.21
CA ILE A 58 6.48 -5.67 3.43
C ILE A 58 7.12 -6.48 4.56
N ALA A 59 6.44 -6.60 5.70
CA ALA A 59 6.91 -7.39 6.83
C ALA A 59 7.06 -8.88 6.45
N HIS A 60 6.13 -9.43 5.67
CA HIS A 60 6.27 -10.79 5.15
C HIS A 60 7.52 -10.95 4.26
N LEU A 61 7.85 -9.95 3.46
CA LEU A 61 9.00 -10.01 2.55
C LEU A 61 10.34 -9.96 3.31
N CYS A 62 10.49 -9.03 4.26
CA CYS A 62 11.79 -8.64 4.81
C CYS A 62 11.82 -8.47 6.34
N GLY A 63 10.78 -8.87 7.06
CA GLY A 63 10.65 -8.63 8.50
C GLY A 63 9.86 -9.71 9.26
N GLU A 64 9.38 -9.31 10.44
CA GLU A 64 8.62 -10.19 11.32
C GLU A 64 7.12 -9.85 11.36
N LEU A 65 6.30 -10.90 11.36
CA LEU A 65 4.85 -10.84 11.53
C LEU A 65 4.47 -11.39 12.92
N PRO A 66 3.72 -10.64 13.75
CA PRO A 66 3.48 -10.95 15.16
C PRO A 66 2.74 -12.28 15.40
N ASP A 67 1.94 -12.72 14.44
CA ASP A 67 1.11 -13.93 14.55
C ASP A 67 1.63 -15.12 13.71
N HIS A 68 2.83 -14.99 13.13
CA HIS A 68 3.43 -16.00 12.25
C HIS A 68 4.84 -16.39 12.73
N SER A 69 4.93 -16.98 13.93
CA SER A 69 6.21 -17.38 14.55
C SER A 69 7.10 -18.34 13.75
N GLN A 70 6.57 -18.98 12.70
CA GLN A 70 7.33 -19.87 11.80
C GLN A 70 7.73 -19.18 10.49
N HIS A 71 7.24 -17.96 10.25
CA HIS A 71 7.56 -17.20 9.06
C HIS A 71 9.02 -16.74 9.12
N GLN A 72 9.73 -16.89 8.00
CA GLN A 72 11.05 -16.32 7.81
C GLN A 72 10.98 -15.31 6.68
N PRO A 73 11.61 -14.13 6.81
CA PRO A 73 11.77 -13.20 5.70
C PRO A 73 12.30 -13.91 4.46
N GLN A 74 11.82 -13.52 3.30
CA GLN A 74 12.25 -14.08 2.02
C GLN A 74 13.60 -13.50 1.57
N THR A 75 13.92 -12.29 2.02
CA THR A 75 15.17 -11.60 1.75
C THR A 75 15.61 -10.78 2.97
N ASP A 76 16.91 -10.52 3.07
CA ASP A 76 17.56 -9.66 4.05
C ASP A 76 18.00 -8.31 3.47
N ASP A 77 17.64 -8.00 2.21
CA ASP A 77 17.87 -6.71 1.55
C ASP A 77 16.80 -6.47 0.47
N ALA A 78 15.58 -6.13 0.89
CA ALA A 78 14.45 -5.89 -0.01
C ALA A 78 14.45 -4.50 -0.62
N ASP A 79 14.23 -4.42 -1.92
CA ASP A 79 13.96 -3.20 -2.66
C ASP A 79 12.47 -3.06 -2.96
N ILE A 80 11.83 -2.04 -2.37
CA ILE A 80 10.37 -1.90 -2.36
C ILE A 80 10.00 -0.54 -2.95
N LEU A 81 8.99 -0.50 -3.80
CA LEU A 81 8.43 0.75 -4.35
C LEU A 81 6.98 0.92 -3.90
N VAL A 82 6.69 2.04 -3.25
CA VAL A 82 5.31 2.47 -2.96
C VAL A 82 4.91 3.58 -3.92
N VAL A 83 3.83 3.35 -4.65
CA VAL A 83 3.26 4.26 -5.64
C VAL A 83 1.90 4.76 -5.15
N ALA A 84 1.70 6.07 -5.16
CA ALA A 84 0.41 6.68 -4.84
C ALA A 84 0.08 7.87 -5.76
N HIS A 85 -1.15 8.39 -5.69
CA HIS A 85 -1.56 9.50 -6.57
C HIS A 85 -1.12 10.88 -6.06
N SER A 86 -0.73 11.00 -4.78
CA SER A 86 -0.35 12.28 -4.18
C SER A 86 0.78 12.14 -3.15
N ASN A 87 1.56 13.20 -2.99
CA ASN A 87 2.61 13.27 -1.96
C ASN A 87 2.04 13.18 -0.53
N ALA A 88 0.80 13.63 -0.31
CA ALA A 88 0.15 13.53 1.00
C ALA A 88 -0.04 12.07 1.43
N ILE A 89 -0.46 11.20 0.50
CA ILE A 89 -0.58 9.76 0.75
C ILE A 89 0.79 9.13 0.98
N LEU A 90 1.80 9.48 0.18
CA LEU A 90 3.17 8.98 0.40
C LEU A 90 3.72 9.38 1.78
N SER A 91 3.46 10.61 2.23
CA SER A 91 3.83 11.06 3.59
C SER A 91 3.09 10.27 4.68
N GLN A 92 1.83 9.91 4.45
CA GLN A 92 1.09 9.02 5.35
C GLN A 92 1.69 7.62 5.38
N TRP A 93 2.01 7.04 4.22
CA TRP A 93 2.67 5.74 4.13
C TRP A 93 3.98 5.69 4.91
N LYS A 94 4.86 6.69 4.76
CA LYS A 94 6.13 6.75 5.51
C LYS A 94 5.91 6.74 7.01
N ARG A 95 4.93 7.52 7.48
CA ARG A 95 4.57 7.60 8.90
C ARG A 95 4.05 6.25 9.39
N GLU A 96 3.07 5.68 8.70
CA GLU A 96 2.48 4.40 9.08
C GLU A 96 3.48 3.25 9.04
N LEU A 97 4.34 3.18 8.01
CA LEU A 97 5.42 2.21 7.93
C LEU A 97 6.36 2.31 9.14
N SER A 98 6.80 3.52 9.47
CA SER A 98 7.74 3.72 10.58
C SER A 98 7.11 3.35 11.92
N GLU A 99 5.87 3.78 12.17
CA GLU A 99 5.14 3.51 13.40
C GLU A 99 4.81 2.03 13.55
N LYS A 100 4.31 1.39 12.49
CA LYS A 100 3.82 0.01 12.54
C LYS A 100 4.94 -1.02 12.38
N LEU A 101 6.08 -0.70 11.78
CA LEU A 101 7.25 -1.60 11.74
C LEU A 101 8.21 -1.41 12.92
N GLY A 102 7.83 -0.61 13.92
CA GLY A 102 8.65 -0.41 15.12
C GLY A 102 9.96 0.34 14.85
N LEU A 103 10.06 1.07 13.74
CA LEU A 103 11.29 1.75 13.33
C LEU A 103 11.51 3.03 14.18
N PRO A 104 12.75 3.32 14.58
CA PRO A 104 13.07 4.54 15.33
C PRO A 104 12.69 5.78 14.52
N HIS A 105 12.11 6.81 15.16
CA HIS A 105 11.64 8.02 14.48
C HIS A 105 12.74 8.77 13.69
N GLY A 106 14.01 8.59 14.07
CA GLY A 106 15.16 9.17 13.36
C GLY A 106 15.46 8.56 11.99
N VAL A 107 14.80 7.46 11.60
CA VAL A 107 14.93 6.83 10.27
C VAL A 107 14.26 7.67 9.18
N LEU A 108 13.35 8.57 9.55
CA LEU A 108 12.59 9.43 8.63
C LEU A 108 13.32 10.72 8.21
N HIS A 109 14.47 11.04 8.81
CA HIS A 109 15.13 12.34 8.65
C HIS A 109 16.56 12.19 8.12
N GLY A 110 16.73 12.21 6.79
CA GLY A 110 18.00 12.42 6.11
C GLY A 110 17.95 13.69 5.26
N ASP A 111 19.03 14.46 5.21
CA ASP A 111 19.12 15.78 4.54
C ASP A 111 19.76 15.74 3.13
N ALA A 112 19.94 14.56 2.53
CA ALA A 112 20.61 14.41 1.23
C ALA A 112 19.63 13.97 0.13
N GLN A 113 18.97 14.92 -0.56
CA GLN A 113 17.93 14.66 -1.56
C GLN A 113 17.11 13.35 -1.33
N PRO A 114 16.39 13.13 -0.20
CA PRO A 114 15.96 11.77 0.11
C PRO A 114 14.51 11.69 0.61
N ASN A 115 13.75 10.75 0.07
CA ASN A 115 12.42 10.47 0.56
C ASN A 115 12.22 8.98 0.83
N ASP A 116 13.28 8.18 0.76
CA ASP A 116 13.25 6.74 0.91
C ASP A 116 13.39 6.36 2.39
N LEU A 117 12.77 5.24 2.76
CA LEU A 117 12.82 4.69 4.12
C LEU A 117 13.80 3.51 4.11
N HIS A 118 14.83 3.58 4.94
CA HIS A 118 15.85 2.52 5.03
C HIS A 118 15.78 1.81 6.38
N PHE A 119 15.66 0.50 6.37
CA PHE A 119 15.74 -0.36 7.55
C PHE A 119 16.77 -1.48 7.31
N SER A 120 17.06 -2.30 8.32
CA SER A 120 18.22 -3.22 8.26
C SER A 120 18.12 -4.30 7.18
N THR A 121 16.91 -4.56 6.70
CA THR A 121 16.59 -5.61 5.73
C THR A 121 15.95 -5.10 4.45
N GLY A 122 16.01 -3.79 4.19
CA GLY A 122 15.46 -3.26 2.95
C GLY A 122 15.31 -1.74 2.90
N THR A 123 14.92 -1.28 1.71
CA THR A 123 14.69 0.11 1.34
C THR A 123 13.34 0.25 0.68
N VAL A 124 12.55 1.23 1.12
CA VAL A 124 11.28 1.61 0.49
C VAL A 124 11.45 2.95 -0.20
N GLN A 125 11.34 2.95 -1.52
CA GLN A 125 11.24 4.15 -2.34
C GLN A 125 9.79 4.58 -2.51
N PHE A 126 9.55 5.88 -2.55
CA PHE A 126 8.21 6.45 -2.68
C PHE A 126 8.10 7.30 -3.94
N GLN A 127 7.16 6.96 -4.82
CA GLN A 127 6.92 7.70 -6.05
C GLN A 127 5.45 8.02 -6.23
N THR A 128 5.18 9.20 -6.79
CA THR A 128 3.83 9.47 -7.29
C THR A 128 3.66 8.78 -8.63
N VAL A 129 2.44 8.40 -9.02
CA VAL A 129 2.28 7.87 -10.38
C VAL A 129 2.69 8.89 -11.45
N HIS A 130 2.47 10.18 -11.21
CA HIS A 130 2.87 11.23 -12.15
C HIS A 130 4.38 11.23 -12.38
N SER A 131 5.20 11.00 -11.35
CA SER A 131 6.67 10.94 -11.50
C SER A 131 7.13 9.70 -12.27
N LEU A 132 6.32 8.67 -12.39
CA LEU A 132 6.64 7.46 -13.16
C LEU A 132 6.28 7.57 -14.65
N LEU A 133 5.54 8.61 -15.07
CA LEU A 133 5.17 8.80 -16.48
C LEU A 133 6.42 8.92 -17.37
N PRO A 134 6.38 8.47 -18.65
CA PRO A 134 7.56 8.39 -19.53
C PRO A 134 8.32 9.70 -19.75
N HIS A 135 7.67 10.85 -19.56
CA HIS A 135 8.27 12.18 -19.71
C HIS A 135 9.13 12.59 -18.51
N TYR A 136 9.04 11.86 -17.40
CA TYR A 136 9.87 12.03 -16.22
C TYR A 136 10.90 10.91 -16.16
N ASP A 137 12.07 11.21 -15.57
CA ASP A 137 13.15 10.25 -15.35
C ASP A 137 13.45 10.18 -13.84
N PRO A 138 12.55 9.56 -13.06
CA PRO A 138 12.82 9.30 -11.65
C PRO A 138 13.98 8.31 -11.53
N ASP A 139 14.80 8.50 -10.51
CA ASP A 139 15.90 7.58 -10.18
C ASP A 139 15.31 6.28 -9.58
N LEU A 140 14.85 5.39 -10.46
CA LEU A 140 14.32 4.08 -10.09
C LEU A 140 15.44 3.06 -10.02
N LYS A 141 15.31 2.11 -9.11
CA LYS A 141 16.15 0.93 -9.07
C LYS A 141 15.91 0.08 -10.32
N SER A 142 16.93 -0.69 -10.70
CA SER A 142 16.84 -1.60 -11.85
C SER A 142 15.78 -2.69 -11.66
N HIS A 143 15.47 -3.02 -10.41
CA HIS A 143 14.56 -4.07 -10.00
C HIS A 143 13.99 -3.79 -8.58
N TYR A 144 12.77 -4.25 -8.31
CA TYR A 144 12.14 -4.22 -7.00
C TYR A 144 11.60 -5.61 -6.63
N ASP A 145 11.77 -6.02 -5.39
CA ASP A 145 11.16 -7.26 -4.86
C ASP A 145 9.64 -7.12 -4.72
N LEU A 146 9.15 -5.89 -4.46
CA LEU A 146 7.73 -5.61 -4.30
C LEU A 146 7.38 -4.19 -4.76
N VAL A 147 6.36 -4.08 -5.60
CA VAL A 147 5.70 -2.81 -5.94
C VAL A 147 4.32 -2.77 -5.29
N ILE A 148 4.05 -1.74 -4.50
CA ILE A 148 2.73 -1.47 -3.92
C ILE A 148 2.13 -0.28 -4.66
N VAL A 149 0.92 -0.45 -5.18
CA VAL A 149 0.17 0.60 -5.87
C VAL A 149 -1.07 0.92 -5.06
N ASP A 150 -1.10 2.09 -4.43
CA ASP A 150 -2.19 2.51 -3.55
C ASP A 150 -3.25 3.36 -4.27
N GLU A 151 -4.50 3.23 -3.83
CA GLU A 151 -5.69 3.81 -4.44
C GLU A 151 -5.84 3.49 -5.94
N VAL A 152 -5.80 2.20 -6.27
CA VAL A 152 -5.82 1.74 -7.67
C VAL A 152 -7.04 2.24 -8.46
N HIS A 153 -8.17 2.46 -7.80
CA HIS A 153 -9.37 2.99 -8.44
C HIS A 153 -9.18 4.37 -9.12
N HIS A 154 -8.18 5.17 -8.75
CA HIS A 154 -7.89 6.45 -9.43
C HIS A 154 -7.23 6.30 -10.80
N TYR A 155 -6.96 5.07 -11.22
CA TYR A 155 -5.98 4.79 -12.25
C TYR A 155 -6.56 4.17 -13.53
N SER A 156 -7.81 4.51 -13.81
CA SER A 156 -8.61 4.03 -14.93
C SER A 156 -8.11 4.44 -16.32
N ASN A 157 -7.23 5.43 -16.41
CA ASN A 157 -6.81 5.99 -17.70
C ASN A 157 -5.62 5.19 -18.25
N GLU A 158 -5.89 4.32 -19.23
CA GLU A 158 -4.85 3.52 -19.91
C GLU A 158 -3.73 4.38 -20.50
N GLU A 159 -4.05 5.58 -21.00
CA GLU A 159 -3.09 6.53 -21.53
C GLU A 159 -2.29 7.19 -20.40
N GLY A 160 -1.10 6.64 -20.13
CA GLY A 160 -0.11 7.18 -19.19
C GLY A 160 0.01 6.37 -17.92
N PHE A 161 -1.09 6.11 -17.21
CA PHE A 161 -1.02 5.40 -15.93
C PHE A 161 -0.58 3.95 -16.09
N GLY A 162 -1.17 3.22 -17.05
CA GLY A 162 -0.79 1.82 -17.23
C GLY A 162 0.65 1.62 -17.68
N GLN A 163 1.21 2.62 -18.37
CA GLN A 163 2.63 2.66 -18.71
C GLN A 163 3.50 2.97 -17.48
N ALA A 164 3.02 3.79 -16.55
CA ALA A 164 3.73 4.13 -15.32
C ALA A 164 3.87 2.93 -14.36
N VAL A 165 2.80 2.14 -14.16
CA VAL A 165 2.86 0.92 -13.31
C VAL A 165 3.69 -0.20 -13.93
N LYS A 166 3.72 -0.28 -15.26
CA LYS A 166 4.52 -1.28 -16.00
C LYS A 166 5.98 -0.86 -16.21
N ARG A 167 6.38 0.34 -15.78
CA ARG A 167 7.74 0.87 -15.92
C ARG A 167 8.77 0.20 -15.00
N PRO A 168 8.53 0.03 -13.68
CA PRO A 168 9.47 -0.68 -12.82
C PRO A 168 9.50 -2.18 -13.17
N ASN A 169 10.68 -2.79 -13.11
CA ASN A 169 10.80 -4.25 -13.10
C ASN A 169 10.59 -4.75 -11.67
N TYR A 170 9.79 -5.80 -11.49
CA TYR A 170 9.49 -6.32 -10.16
C TYR A 170 9.20 -7.82 -10.12
N ASP A 171 9.37 -8.42 -8.94
CA ASP A 171 9.00 -9.82 -8.65
C ASP A 171 7.57 -9.99 -8.14
N ALA A 172 7.03 -8.96 -7.49
CA ALA A 172 5.69 -8.97 -6.89
C ALA A 172 5.01 -7.61 -7.03
N VAL A 173 3.68 -7.63 -7.18
CA VAL A 173 2.85 -6.41 -7.20
C VAL A 173 1.61 -6.58 -6.34
N LEU A 174 1.36 -5.58 -5.50
CA LEU A 174 0.20 -5.50 -4.64
C LEU A 174 -0.56 -4.20 -4.95
N GLY A 175 -1.74 -4.34 -5.54
CA GLY A 175 -2.68 -3.24 -5.66
C GLY A 175 -3.53 -3.11 -4.40
N LEU A 176 -3.70 -1.88 -3.90
CA LEU A 176 -4.60 -1.58 -2.80
C LEU A 176 -5.66 -0.60 -3.31
N SER A 177 -6.93 -0.94 -3.14
CA SER A 177 -8.00 -0.08 -3.62
C SER A 177 -9.23 -0.14 -2.72
N ALA A 178 -9.89 1.00 -2.56
CA ALA A 178 -11.32 0.99 -2.27
C ALA A 178 -12.12 0.30 -3.40
N THR A 179 -13.43 0.15 -3.20
CA THR A 179 -14.36 -0.45 -4.17
C THR A 179 -14.14 0.08 -5.59
N ILE A 180 -13.98 -0.85 -6.54
CA ILE A 180 -13.70 -0.58 -7.95
C ILE A 180 -14.95 -0.88 -8.79
N GLY A 181 -15.57 0.17 -9.30
CA GLY A 181 -16.77 0.07 -10.11
C GLY A 181 -18.00 -0.34 -9.31
N ASP A 182 -19.13 -0.46 -10.00
CA ASP A 182 -20.41 -0.81 -9.38
C ASP A 182 -20.66 -2.34 -9.36
N ASP A 183 -20.08 -3.08 -10.32
CA ASP A 183 -20.23 -4.54 -10.44
C ASP A 183 -19.03 -5.23 -11.11
N GLU A 184 -19.04 -6.57 -11.15
CA GLU A 184 -17.95 -7.38 -11.74
C GLU A 184 -17.73 -7.11 -13.24
N ASN A 185 -18.74 -6.64 -13.95
CA ASN A 185 -18.70 -6.37 -15.38
C ASN A 185 -18.27 -4.94 -15.71
N ASP A 186 -18.09 -4.09 -14.69
CA ASP A 186 -17.71 -2.68 -14.84
C ASP A 186 -16.45 -2.55 -15.71
N PRO A 187 -16.48 -1.72 -16.78
CA PRO A 187 -15.32 -1.44 -17.61
C PRO A 187 -14.10 -0.98 -16.80
N LEU A 188 -14.30 -0.17 -15.75
CA LEU A 188 -13.25 0.31 -14.86
C LEU A 188 -12.51 -0.85 -14.20
N ARG A 189 -13.27 -1.81 -13.65
CA ARG A 189 -12.74 -3.01 -12.98
C ARG A 189 -11.90 -3.84 -13.94
N LYS A 190 -12.35 -4.01 -15.18
CA LYS A 190 -11.61 -4.73 -16.23
C LYS A 190 -10.33 -3.99 -16.63
N THR A 191 -10.40 -2.68 -16.82
CA THR A 191 -9.24 -1.86 -17.18
C THR A 191 -8.17 -1.91 -16.09
N ILE A 192 -8.56 -1.73 -14.82
CA ILE A 192 -7.62 -1.81 -13.69
C ILE A 192 -6.95 -3.18 -13.61
N GLN A 193 -7.71 -4.26 -13.76
CA GLN A 193 -7.14 -5.61 -13.71
C GLN A 193 -6.14 -5.88 -14.85
N ASN A 194 -6.38 -5.31 -16.04
CA ASN A 194 -5.47 -5.41 -17.18
C ASN A 194 -4.21 -4.55 -17.05
N ILE A 195 -4.31 -3.45 -16.29
CA ILE A 195 -3.22 -2.52 -16.08
C ILE A 195 -2.30 -2.99 -14.94
N VAL A 196 -2.88 -3.32 -13.78
CA VAL A 196 -2.17 -3.58 -12.53
C VAL A 196 -2.02 -5.08 -12.30
N ALA A 197 -3.10 -5.75 -11.90
CA ALA A 197 -3.14 -7.19 -11.62
C ALA A 197 -4.61 -7.63 -11.41
N PRO A 198 -4.93 -8.94 -11.46
CA PRO A 198 -6.26 -9.43 -11.11
C PRO A 198 -6.69 -9.03 -9.68
N ILE A 199 -7.99 -8.84 -9.45
CA ILE A 199 -8.51 -8.71 -8.07
C ILE A 199 -8.50 -10.10 -7.44
N VAL A 200 -7.75 -10.26 -6.35
CA VAL A 200 -7.54 -11.55 -5.68
C VAL A 200 -8.32 -11.66 -4.39
N TYR A 201 -8.75 -10.53 -3.83
CA TYR A 201 -9.55 -10.46 -2.62
C TYR A 201 -10.44 -9.22 -2.64
N THR A 202 -11.70 -9.39 -2.24
CA THR A 202 -12.67 -8.30 -2.06
C THR A 202 -13.21 -8.36 -0.63
N PHE A 203 -13.27 -7.20 0.02
CA PHE A 203 -13.91 -7.00 1.32
C PHE A 203 -14.65 -5.66 1.28
N ASP A 204 -15.94 -5.72 1.01
CA ASP A 204 -16.72 -4.53 0.69
C ASP A 204 -17.29 -3.84 1.95
N LEU A 205 -18.17 -2.87 1.73
CA LEU A 205 -18.79 -2.12 2.82
C LEU A 205 -19.82 -2.99 3.57
N GLU A 206 -20.52 -3.87 2.88
CA GLU A 206 -21.52 -4.78 3.48
C GLU A 206 -20.81 -5.76 4.42
N ASP A 207 -19.70 -6.34 3.97
CA ASP A 207 -18.82 -7.19 4.79
C ASP A 207 -18.32 -6.42 6.02
N ALA A 208 -17.85 -5.18 5.84
CA ALA A 208 -17.30 -4.36 6.91
C ALA A 208 -18.33 -3.98 7.98
N VAL A 209 -19.59 -3.79 7.58
CA VAL A 209 -20.72 -3.55 8.50
C VAL A 209 -21.13 -4.84 9.21
N GLU A 210 -21.23 -5.96 8.48
CA GLU A 210 -21.56 -7.27 9.07
C GLU A 210 -20.53 -7.67 10.13
N TRP A 211 -19.27 -7.32 9.92
CA TRP A 211 -18.16 -7.64 10.83
C TRP A 211 -17.96 -6.59 11.93
N GLU A 212 -18.86 -5.60 12.05
CA GLU A 212 -18.81 -4.51 13.03
C GLU A 212 -17.49 -3.71 13.00
N ILE A 213 -16.76 -3.73 11.87
CA ILE A 213 -15.56 -2.93 11.65
C ILE A 213 -15.96 -1.47 11.40
N ILE A 214 -17.02 -1.27 10.62
CA ILE A 214 -17.62 0.03 10.35
C ILE A 214 -18.98 0.09 11.06
N PRO A 215 -19.29 1.17 11.80
CA PRO A 215 -20.60 1.32 12.42
C PRO A 215 -21.69 1.50 11.37
N ASP A 216 -22.89 0.99 11.67
CA ASP A 216 -24.08 1.23 10.85
C ASP A 216 -24.36 2.73 10.72
N PHE A 217 -24.74 3.19 9.52
CA PHE A 217 -25.02 4.59 9.23
C PHE A 217 -26.23 4.76 8.30
N GLU A 218 -26.99 5.83 8.54
CA GLU A 218 -28.13 6.23 7.71
C GLU A 218 -27.78 7.53 6.96
N TRP A 219 -27.80 7.50 5.62
CA TRP A 219 -27.66 8.71 4.82
C TRP A 219 -29.00 9.44 4.69
N LYS A 220 -29.04 10.70 5.15
CA LYS A 220 -30.16 11.62 4.91
C LYS A 220 -29.71 12.77 4.03
N VAL A 221 -30.13 12.73 2.78
CA VAL A 221 -29.94 13.86 1.85
C VAL A 221 -31.04 14.88 2.08
N HIS A 222 -30.65 16.09 2.50
CA HIS A 222 -31.55 17.22 2.67
C HIS A 222 -31.35 18.22 1.52
N PRO A 223 -32.13 18.12 0.42
CA PRO A 223 -32.01 19.08 -0.67
C PRO A 223 -32.58 20.43 -0.23
N THR A 224 -31.79 21.49 -0.39
CA THR A 224 -32.22 22.87 -0.15
C THR A 224 -32.44 23.56 -1.49
N PRO A 225 -33.60 24.18 -1.73
CA PRO A 225 -33.80 24.95 -2.95
C PRO A 225 -32.87 26.17 -2.95
N LEU A 226 -32.20 26.41 -4.08
CA LEU A 226 -31.49 27.67 -4.31
C LEU A 226 -32.51 28.81 -4.37
N ASP A 227 -32.16 29.95 -3.76
CA ASP A 227 -32.94 31.18 -3.87
C ASP A 227 -32.90 31.73 -5.31
N PRO A 228 -33.88 32.57 -5.73
CA PRO A 228 -33.94 33.08 -7.10
C PRO A 228 -32.66 33.78 -7.55
N ASP A 229 -32.03 34.56 -6.67
CA ASP A 229 -30.79 35.29 -6.95
C ASP A 229 -29.58 34.33 -7.13
N GLU A 230 -29.57 33.19 -6.43
CA GLU A 230 -28.52 32.15 -6.53
C GLU A 230 -28.67 31.25 -7.77
N ARG A 231 -29.83 31.29 -8.44
CA ARG A 231 -30.07 30.54 -9.68
C ARG A 231 -29.63 31.29 -10.95
N GLU A 232 -29.40 32.60 -10.83
CA GLU A 232 -28.99 33.46 -11.94
C GLU A 232 -27.45 33.60 -12.08
N GLU A 233 -26.67 33.16 -11.08
CA GLU A 233 -25.20 32.98 -11.15
C GLU A 233 -24.80 31.63 -11.76
#